data_AF-A0A822FD12-F1
#
_entry.id   AF-A0A822FD12-F1
#
_cell.length_a   1.000
_cell.length_b   1.000
_cell.length_c   1.000
_cell.angle_alpha   90.00
_cell.angle_beta   90.00
_cell.angle_gamma   90.00
#
_symmetry.space_group_name_H-M   'P 1'
#
loop_
_entity.id
_entity.type
_entity.pdbx_description
1 polymer ?
#
loop_
_entity_poly.entity_id
_entity_poly.type
_entity_poly.pdbx_seq_one_letter_code
_entity_poly.pdbx_strand_id
1 'polypeptide(L)'
;NIQWLDSSYQQTCLPDSPWQKILDDLEPALANKVRQQFNNLERRQILIELLGKLFQWKLFRSEPDTPHILLPPVMPEEHRRKLENEAKSWLQIQTHKSALEIGAAVTEDEDINHLSNDMKNFLEYTYQIVRKSLERYLYQVQQKENLKQEEQKQQEINKKKHQDELTGGTKLRSILRDTKTNSKKLPIIDELQYTPFPMTSQYSDIVSSSVVAILKRDPRRIVFITEKLFGQQLPISLRQFIWTECLLRFEKKPFDYDLSFVELQTRREFAAGVTRGKTELKLTNPSNTPVTNLIENAVIE
;
A
#
# COMPACT_ATOMS: atom_id res chain seq x y z
N ASN A 1 -4.34 -6.42 -3.76
CA ASN A 1 -3.59 -5.70 -2.71
C ASN A 1 -4.59 -5.12 -1.73
N ILE A 2 -4.50 -5.46 -0.44
CA ILE A 2 -5.54 -5.18 0.57
C ILE A 2 -5.19 -3.86 1.27
N GLN A 3 -5.61 -2.73 0.67
CA GLN A 3 -5.20 -1.38 1.13
C GLN A 3 -5.49 -1.09 2.61
N TRP A 4 -6.56 -1.66 3.18
CA TRP A 4 -6.89 -1.46 4.60
C TRP A 4 -5.90 -2.17 5.53
N LEU A 5 -5.31 -3.29 5.09
CA LEU A 5 -4.31 -4.05 5.84
C LEU A 5 -2.96 -3.32 5.81
N ASP A 6 -2.56 -2.78 4.65
CA ASP A 6 -1.36 -1.96 4.51
C ASP A 6 -1.44 -0.71 5.40
N SER A 7 -2.62 -0.06 5.45
CA SER A 7 -2.86 1.07 6.35
C SER A 7 -2.78 0.67 7.83
N SER A 8 -3.18 -0.55 8.17
CA SER A 8 -3.11 -1.04 9.55
C SER A 8 -1.66 -1.29 9.96
N TYR A 9 -0.87 -1.89 9.07
CA TYR A 9 0.56 -2.09 9.27
C TYR A 9 1.33 -0.77 9.44
N GLN A 10 1.02 0.25 8.63
CA GLN A 10 1.65 1.56 8.79
C GLN A 10 1.32 2.22 10.14
N GLN A 11 0.10 2.04 10.64
CA GLN A 11 -0.32 2.57 11.93
C GLN A 11 0.39 1.89 13.11
N THR A 12 0.70 0.60 13.00
CA THR A 12 1.45 -0.11 14.05
C THR A 12 2.91 0.31 14.11
N CYS A 13 3.46 0.89 13.03
CA CYS A 13 4.83 1.38 12.94
C CYS A 13 5.00 2.88 13.26
N LEU A 14 3.95 3.58 13.70
CA LEU A 14 4.04 5.01 14.02
C LEU A 14 4.96 5.27 15.23
N PRO A 15 5.60 6.45 15.28
CA PRO A 15 6.30 6.90 16.50
C PRO A 15 5.32 6.92 17.67
N ASP A 16 5.80 6.59 18.88
CA ASP A 16 5.03 6.41 20.12
C ASP A 16 4.22 5.10 20.21
N SER A 17 4.32 4.21 19.22
CA SER A 17 3.65 2.91 19.29
C SER A 17 4.37 1.96 20.28
N PRO A 18 3.64 0.99 20.89
CA PRO A 18 4.18 0.12 21.94
C PRO A 18 5.42 -0.71 21.54
N TRP A 19 5.63 -0.96 20.24
CA TRP A 19 6.81 -1.67 19.74
C TRP A 19 8.13 -0.96 20.07
N GLN A 20 8.11 0.36 20.28
CA GLN A 20 9.32 1.11 20.62
C GLN A 20 9.88 0.71 21.99
N LYS A 21 9.01 0.38 22.96
CA LYS A 21 9.45 -0.11 24.27
C LYS A 21 10.15 -1.46 24.16
N ILE A 22 9.58 -2.35 23.34
CA ILE A 22 10.17 -3.66 23.04
C ILE A 22 11.54 -3.47 22.38
N LEU A 23 11.65 -2.51 21.46
CA LEU A 23 12.92 -2.17 20.83
C LEU A 23 13.92 -1.62 21.86
N ASP A 24 13.51 -0.70 22.73
CA ASP A 24 14.37 -0.11 23.75
C ASP A 24 14.89 -1.15 24.77
N ASP A 25 14.18 -2.26 24.98
CA ASP A 25 14.65 -3.39 25.79
C ASP A 25 15.54 -4.37 24.99
N LEU A 26 15.22 -4.60 23.72
CA LEU A 26 15.94 -5.51 22.84
C LEU A 26 17.32 -4.97 22.44
N GLU A 27 17.41 -3.67 22.14
CA GLU A 27 18.64 -3.06 21.66
C GLU A 27 19.80 -3.17 22.67
N PRO A 28 19.63 -2.87 23.98
CA PRO A 28 20.68 -3.09 24.99
C PRO A 28 21.04 -4.57 25.17
N ALA A 29 20.05 -5.47 25.14
CA ALA A 29 20.28 -6.91 25.26
C ALA A 29 21.15 -7.44 24.11
N LEU A 30 20.83 -7.04 22.89
CA LEU A 30 21.61 -7.37 21.70
C LEU A 30 23.00 -6.71 21.75
N ALA A 31 23.08 -5.45 22.14
CA ALA A 31 24.35 -4.72 22.24
C ALA A 31 25.32 -5.40 23.20
N ASN A 32 24.84 -5.85 24.36
CA ASN A 32 25.67 -6.57 25.34
C ASN A 32 26.27 -7.85 24.74
N LYS A 33 25.51 -8.62 23.96
CA LYS A 33 26.01 -9.83 23.28
C LYS A 33 27.00 -9.50 22.17
N VAL A 34 26.76 -8.41 21.45
CA VAL A 34 27.67 -7.91 20.39
C VAL A 34 29.00 -7.45 20.99
N ARG A 35 29.01 -6.76 22.15
CA ARG A 35 30.25 -6.34 22.85
C ARG A 35 31.15 -7.52 23.20
N GLN A 36 30.58 -8.68 23.54
CA GLN A 36 31.36 -9.88 23.85
C GLN A 36 32.18 -10.39 22.65
N GLN A 37 31.80 -10.03 21.43
CA GLN A 37 32.52 -10.40 20.20
C GLN A 37 33.62 -9.40 19.81
N PHE A 38 33.78 -8.30 20.55
CA PHE A 38 34.72 -7.22 20.19
C PHE A 38 36.19 -7.58 20.40
N ASN A 39 36.47 -8.75 21.00
CA ASN A 39 37.82 -9.30 21.08
C ASN A 39 38.43 -9.57 19.70
N ASN A 40 37.60 -9.81 18.67
CA ASN A 40 38.06 -9.93 17.29
C ASN A 40 37.75 -8.63 16.53
N LEU A 41 38.81 -7.93 16.09
CA LEU A 41 38.72 -6.61 15.45
C LEU A 41 38.00 -6.64 14.10
N GLU A 42 38.20 -7.68 13.30
CA GLU A 42 37.54 -7.85 11.99
C GLU A 42 36.05 -8.10 12.18
N ARG A 43 35.72 -9.01 13.09
CA ARG A 43 34.33 -9.33 13.45
C ARG A 43 33.62 -8.13 14.06
N ARG A 44 34.29 -7.39 14.93
CA ARG A 44 33.77 -6.14 15.51
C ARG A 44 33.36 -5.16 14.42
N GLN A 45 34.25 -4.89 13.47
CA GLN A 45 34.00 -3.89 12.43
C GLN A 45 32.85 -4.31 11.51
N ILE A 46 32.78 -5.59 11.12
CA ILE A 46 31.68 -6.12 10.31
C ILE A 46 30.35 -6.04 11.06
N LEU A 47 30.33 -6.39 12.35
CA LEU A 47 29.11 -6.30 13.17
C LEU A 47 28.62 -4.85 13.31
N ILE A 48 29.54 -3.89 13.50
CA ILE A 48 29.21 -2.47 13.56
C ILE A 48 28.66 -1.97 12.21
N GLU A 49 29.28 -2.36 11.09
CA GLU A 49 28.80 -2.00 9.74
C GLU A 49 27.40 -2.57 9.46
N LEU A 50 27.14 -3.82 9.86
CA LEU A 50 25.84 -4.49 9.68
C LEU A 50 24.72 -3.93 10.56
N LEU A 51 25.02 -3.52 11.80
CA LEU A 51 24.05 -2.91 12.72
C LEU A 51 23.67 -1.48 12.32
N GLY A 52 24.52 -0.83 11.52
CA GLY A 52 24.28 0.48 10.96
C GLY A 52 24.64 1.64 11.89
N LYS A 53 24.78 2.83 11.29
CA LYS A 53 25.33 4.03 11.93
C LYS A 53 24.50 4.54 13.11
N LEU A 54 23.17 4.39 13.05
CA LEU A 54 22.26 4.85 14.11
C LEU A 54 22.41 4.01 15.37
N PHE A 55 22.50 2.69 15.23
CA PHE A 55 22.71 1.76 16.35
C PHE A 55 24.09 1.97 16.99
N GLN A 56 25.13 2.16 16.16
CA GLN A 56 26.47 2.52 16.62
C GLN A 56 26.47 3.81 17.44
N TRP A 57 25.80 4.85 16.95
CA TRP A 57 25.73 6.13 17.64
C TRP A 57 24.98 6.05 18.98
N LYS A 58 23.89 5.26 19.04
CA LYS A 58 23.07 5.10 20.25
C LYS A 58 23.78 4.27 21.32
N LEU A 59 24.43 3.16 20.97
CA LEU A 59 24.89 2.14 21.92
C LEU A 59 26.41 1.89 21.96
N PHE A 60 27.15 2.28 20.92
CA PHE A 60 28.60 2.05 20.79
C PHE A 60 29.40 3.35 20.64
N ARG A 61 28.88 4.47 21.18
CA ARG A 61 29.49 5.80 21.06
C ARG A 61 30.95 5.87 21.56
N SER A 62 31.33 4.99 22.49
CA SER A 62 32.68 4.91 23.07
C SER A 62 33.67 4.05 22.27
N GLU A 63 33.21 3.30 21.27
CA GLU A 63 34.04 2.32 20.57
C GLU A 63 34.77 2.95 19.37
N PRO A 64 36.08 2.72 19.22
CA PRO A 64 36.84 3.26 18.11
C PRO A 64 36.43 2.58 16.79
N ASP A 65 35.95 3.37 15.84
CA ASP A 65 35.66 2.94 14.48
C ASP A 65 36.98 2.74 13.72
N THR A 66 37.26 1.51 13.28
CA THR A 66 38.49 1.14 12.56
C THR A 66 38.16 0.59 11.17
N PRO A 67 37.62 1.43 10.26
CA PRO A 67 37.12 0.98 8.96
C PRO A 67 38.22 0.47 8.02
N HIS A 68 39.48 0.82 8.29
CA HIS A 68 40.64 0.43 7.48
C HIS A 68 40.93 -1.08 7.48
N ILE A 69 40.42 -1.82 8.47
CA ILE A 69 40.65 -3.27 8.61
C ILE A 69 39.87 -4.06 7.53
N LEU A 70 38.75 -3.51 7.04
CA LEU A 70 37.88 -4.19 6.05
C LEU A 70 38.16 -3.78 4.60
N LEU A 71 39.11 -2.89 4.37
CA LEU A 71 39.45 -2.40 3.04
C LEU A 71 40.57 -3.25 2.41
N PRO A 72 40.49 -3.57 1.11
CA PRO A 72 41.63 -4.12 0.38
C PRO A 72 42.82 -3.16 0.46
N PRO A 73 44.07 -3.62 0.67
CA PRO A 73 44.56 -5.00 0.55
C PRO A 73 44.55 -5.82 1.85
N VAL A 74 44.06 -5.26 2.96
CA VAL A 74 44.12 -5.90 4.30
C VAL A 74 43.16 -7.09 4.37
N MET A 75 41.99 -6.99 3.73
CA MET A 75 41.00 -8.06 3.66
C MET A 75 40.59 -8.31 2.20
N PRO A 76 40.80 -9.53 1.65
CA PRO A 76 40.25 -9.91 0.35
C PRO A 76 38.72 -9.88 0.36
N GLU A 77 38.11 -9.46 -0.76
CA GLU A 77 36.63 -9.35 -0.86
C GLU A 77 35.91 -10.66 -0.59
N GLU A 78 36.50 -11.80 -0.99
CA GLU A 78 35.92 -13.12 -0.73
C GLU A 78 35.91 -13.47 0.76
N HIS A 79 36.95 -13.09 1.49
CA HIS A 79 37.03 -13.31 2.93
C HIS A 79 36.04 -12.40 3.66
N ARG A 80 35.95 -11.14 3.24
CA ARG A 80 34.95 -10.19 3.73
C ARG A 80 33.52 -10.72 3.56
N ARG A 81 33.16 -11.21 2.38
CA ARG A 81 31.80 -11.76 2.12
C ARG A 81 31.48 -12.97 2.99
N LYS A 82 32.45 -13.86 3.24
CA LYS A 82 32.27 -15.01 4.14
C LYS A 82 32.00 -14.54 5.57
N LEU A 83 32.84 -13.64 6.08
CA LEU A 83 32.67 -13.07 7.42
C LEU A 83 31.36 -12.28 7.56
N GLU A 84 30.94 -11.53 6.54
CA GLU A 84 29.65 -10.84 6.53
C GLU A 84 28.47 -11.81 6.62
N ASN A 85 28.49 -12.92 5.88
CA ASN A 85 27.42 -13.92 5.92
C ASN A 85 27.37 -14.64 7.27
N GLU A 86 28.52 -14.99 7.83
CA GLU A 86 28.63 -15.56 9.18
C GLU A 86 28.13 -14.58 10.25
N ALA A 87 28.52 -13.31 10.16
CA ALA A 87 28.09 -12.26 11.07
C ALA A 87 26.60 -11.99 10.97
N LYS A 88 26.01 -11.99 9.77
CA LYS A 88 24.55 -11.87 9.56
C LYS A 88 23.79 -13.02 10.19
N SER A 89 24.20 -14.26 9.91
CA SER A 89 23.57 -15.45 10.49
C SER A 89 23.67 -15.45 12.01
N TRP A 90 24.85 -15.12 12.54
CA TRP A 90 25.06 -15.01 13.99
C TRP A 90 24.19 -13.90 14.60
N LEU A 91 24.10 -12.72 13.99
CA LEU A 91 23.25 -11.62 14.45
C LEU A 91 21.78 -12.03 14.48
N GLN A 92 21.28 -12.70 13.44
CA GLN A 92 19.89 -13.19 13.42
C GLN A 92 19.61 -14.15 14.59
N ILE A 93 20.52 -15.09 14.85
CA ILE A 93 20.42 -16.02 15.98
C ILE A 93 20.42 -15.25 17.31
N GLN A 94 21.32 -14.28 17.49
CA GLN A 94 21.40 -13.52 18.73
C GLN A 94 20.22 -12.58 18.94
N THR A 95 19.70 -11.97 17.88
CA THR A 95 18.48 -11.16 17.95
C THR A 95 17.31 -12.03 18.40
N HIS A 96 17.14 -13.22 17.81
CA HIS A 96 16.07 -14.13 18.22
C HIS A 96 16.23 -14.60 19.68
N LYS A 97 17.45 -14.99 20.09
CA LYS A 97 17.72 -15.36 21.50
C LYS A 97 17.44 -14.21 22.48
N SER A 98 17.84 -12.99 22.12
CA SER A 98 17.60 -11.81 22.95
C SER A 98 16.11 -11.48 23.01
N ALA A 99 15.37 -11.67 21.90
CA ALA A 99 13.92 -11.52 21.87
C ALA A 99 13.21 -12.55 22.77
N LEU A 100 13.68 -13.80 22.82
CA LEU A 100 13.15 -14.81 23.76
C LEU A 100 13.45 -14.44 25.21
N GLU A 101 14.67 -14.02 25.53
CA GLU A 101 15.09 -13.65 26.89
C GLU A 101 14.28 -12.48 27.48
N ILE A 102 13.93 -11.49 26.65
CA ILE A 102 13.10 -10.36 27.07
C ILE A 102 11.59 -10.65 26.99
N GLY A 103 11.20 -11.86 26.56
CA GLY A 103 9.79 -12.23 26.37
C GLY A 103 9.10 -11.47 25.23
N ALA A 104 9.85 -11.03 24.20
CA ALA A 104 9.32 -10.42 22.98
C ALA A 104 9.03 -11.44 21.87
N ALA A 105 9.46 -12.69 22.03
CA ALA A 105 9.16 -13.80 21.14
C ALA A 105 8.76 -15.02 21.97
N VAL A 106 8.08 -15.96 21.32
CA VAL A 106 7.67 -17.26 21.90
C VAL A 106 8.12 -18.35 20.95
N THR A 107 8.56 -19.49 21.48
CA THR A 107 8.79 -20.68 20.66
C THR A 107 7.46 -21.38 20.34
N GLU A 108 7.42 -22.24 19.31
CA GLU A 108 6.16 -22.87 18.84
C GLU A 108 5.42 -23.67 19.94
N ASP A 109 6.12 -24.07 21.00
CA ASP A 109 5.60 -24.89 22.10
C ASP A 109 5.29 -24.09 23.39
N GLU A 110 5.60 -22.80 23.43
CA GLU A 110 5.45 -21.97 24.64
C GLU A 110 4.14 -21.18 24.64
N ASP A 111 3.53 -21.04 25.82
CA ASP A 111 2.30 -20.26 25.98
C ASP A 111 2.56 -18.75 25.86
N ILE A 112 1.61 -18.03 25.26
CA ILE A 112 1.55 -16.55 25.15
C ILE A 112 1.69 -15.87 26.54
N ASN A 113 1.45 -16.61 27.62
CA ASN A 113 1.64 -16.15 29.00
C ASN A 113 3.09 -15.78 29.33
N HIS A 114 4.08 -16.36 28.64
CA HIS A 114 5.51 -16.05 28.82
C HIS A 114 5.94 -14.72 28.19
N LEU A 115 5.09 -14.10 27.38
CA LEU A 115 5.37 -12.80 26.81
C LEU A 115 5.45 -11.72 27.88
N SER A 116 6.37 -10.77 27.66
CA SER A 116 6.48 -9.55 28.45
C SER A 116 5.18 -8.74 28.36
N ASN A 117 4.93 -7.93 29.39
CA ASN A 117 3.75 -7.06 29.39
C ASN A 117 3.78 -6.09 28.21
N ASP A 118 4.95 -5.60 27.79
CA ASP A 118 5.07 -4.72 26.63
C ASP A 118 4.76 -5.43 25.31
N MET A 119 5.17 -6.70 25.16
CA MET A 119 4.79 -7.50 23.98
C MET A 119 3.29 -7.82 23.97
N LYS A 120 2.69 -8.13 25.13
CA LYS A 120 1.23 -8.29 25.26
C LYS A 120 0.48 -7.00 24.90
N ASN A 121 0.96 -5.86 25.39
CA ASN A 121 0.39 -4.55 25.07
C ASN A 121 0.50 -4.23 23.57
N PHE A 122 1.62 -4.59 22.94
CA PHE A 122 1.80 -4.44 21.50
C PHE A 122 0.83 -5.32 20.72
N LEU A 123 0.69 -6.59 21.08
CA LEU A 123 -0.27 -7.50 20.44
C LEU A 123 -1.70 -6.99 20.56
N GLU A 124 -2.13 -6.57 21.75
CA GLU A 124 -3.45 -5.98 21.97
C GLU A 124 -3.64 -4.71 21.11
N TYR A 125 -2.65 -3.83 21.08
CA TYR A 125 -2.67 -2.64 20.23
C TYR A 125 -2.82 -2.99 18.74
N THR A 126 -2.05 -3.95 18.24
CA THR A 126 -2.16 -4.38 16.84
C THR A 126 -3.53 -4.99 16.53
N TYR A 127 -4.07 -5.79 17.45
CA TYR A 127 -5.40 -6.37 17.32
C TYR A 127 -6.47 -5.29 17.24
N GLN A 128 -6.40 -4.27 18.11
CA GLN A 128 -7.34 -3.15 18.09
C GLN A 128 -7.26 -2.33 16.79
N ILE A 129 -6.06 -2.07 16.27
CA ILE A 129 -5.89 -1.38 14.99
C ILE A 129 -6.50 -2.18 13.86
N VAL A 130 -6.14 -3.46 13.74
CA VAL A 130 -6.63 -4.34 12.68
C VAL A 130 -8.15 -4.45 12.75
N ARG A 131 -8.71 -4.61 13.95
CA ARG A 131 -10.16 -4.67 14.18
C ARG A 131 -10.84 -3.38 13.74
N LYS A 132 -10.38 -2.20 14.18
CA LYS A 132 -10.95 -0.90 13.80
C LYS A 132 -10.88 -0.66 12.29
N SER A 133 -9.75 -1.02 11.66
CA SER A 133 -9.57 -0.91 10.22
C SER A 133 -10.49 -1.84 9.45
N LEU A 134 -10.68 -3.07 9.94
CA LEU A 134 -11.63 -4.03 9.37
C LEU A 134 -13.08 -3.53 9.50
N GLU A 135 -13.49 -3.06 10.68
CA GLU A 135 -14.82 -2.48 10.91
C GLU A 135 -15.09 -1.30 9.96
N ARG A 136 -14.10 -0.39 9.82
CA ARG A 136 -14.18 0.73 8.88
C ARG A 136 -14.28 0.27 7.43
N TYR A 137 -13.53 -0.76 7.04
CA TYR A 137 -13.59 -1.32 5.69
C TYR A 137 -14.96 -1.95 5.41
N LEU A 138 -15.48 -2.76 6.33
CA LEU A 138 -16.80 -3.38 6.21
C LEU A 138 -17.90 -2.32 6.08
N TYR A 139 -17.83 -1.25 6.88
CA TYR A 139 -18.75 -0.12 6.79
C TYR A 139 -18.73 0.55 5.41
N GLN A 140 -17.53 0.79 4.85
CA GLN A 140 -17.39 1.37 3.51
C GLN A 140 -17.94 0.46 2.41
N VAL A 141 -17.76 -0.86 2.55
CA VAL A 141 -18.32 -1.84 1.61
C VAL A 141 -19.85 -1.79 1.67
N GLN A 142 -20.43 -1.81 2.87
CA GLN A 142 -21.88 -1.75 3.05
C GLN A 142 -22.48 -0.44 2.50
N GLN A 143 -21.84 0.70 2.72
CA GLN A 143 -22.28 1.97 2.14
C GLN A 143 -22.26 1.94 0.60
N LYS A 144 -21.22 1.38 -0.01
CA LYS A 144 -21.12 1.25 -1.47
C LYS A 144 -22.21 0.33 -2.02
N GLU A 145 -22.57 -0.73 -1.30
CA GLU A 145 -23.68 -1.61 -1.70
C GLU A 145 -25.03 -0.91 -1.59
N ASN A 146 -25.28 -0.17 -0.51
CA ASN A 146 -26.51 0.61 -0.35
C ASN A 146 -26.67 1.66 -1.47
N LEU A 147 -25.60 2.40 -1.80
CA LEU A 147 -25.60 3.37 -2.89
C LEU A 147 -25.91 2.70 -4.24
N LYS A 148 -25.32 1.54 -4.52
CA LYS A 148 -25.62 0.77 -5.75
C LYS A 148 -27.08 0.32 -5.80
N GLN A 149 -27.65 -0.11 -4.68
CA GLN A 149 -29.06 -0.51 -4.61
C GLN A 149 -30.01 0.68 -4.82
N GLU A 150 -29.68 1.85 -4.27
CA GLU A 150 -30.44 3.08 -4.51
C GLU A 150 -30.35 3.52 -5.99
N GLU A 151 -29.16 3.50 -6.59
CA GLU A 151 -28.98 3.79 -8.01
C GLU A 151 -29.78 2.83 -8.91
N GLN A 152 -29.80 1.54 -8.59
CA GLN A 152 -30.60 0.55 -9.31
C GLN A 152 -32.11 0.82 -9.19
N LYS A 153 -32.60 1.12 -7.98
CA LYS A 153 -34.01 1.51 -7.77
C LYS A 153 -34.38 2.78 -8.54
N GLN A 154 -33.49 3.78 -8.56
CA GLN A 154 -33.69 5.02 -9.32
C GLN A 154 -33.79 4.75 -10.83
N GLN A 155 -32.93 3.87 -11.35
CA GLN A 155 -32.94 3.46 -12.76
C GLN A 155 -34.21 2.68 -13.13
N GLU A 156 -34.71 1.81 -12.26
CA GLU A 156 -35.98 1.10 -12.48
C GLU A 156 -37.19 2.06 -12.49
N ILE A 157 -37.22 3.04 -11.59
CA ILE A 157 -38.27 4.07 -11.57
C ILE A 157 -38.23 4.90 -12.86
N ASN A 158 -37.04 5.28 -13.33
CA ASN A 158 -36.90 6.04 -14.57
C ASN A 158 -37.29 5.22 -15.81
N LYS A 159 -37.02 3.91 -15.84
CA LYS A 159 -37.48 3.01 -16.91
C LYS A 159 -39.01 2.87 -16.93
N LYS A 160 -39.65 2.75 -15.77
CA LYS A 160 -41.13 2.69 -15.68
C LYS A 160 -41.81 3.97 -16.17
N LYS A 161 -41.26 5.15 -15.82
CA LYS A 161 -41.76 6.44 -16.32
C LYS A 161 -41.68 6.57 -17.84
N HIS A 162 -40.59 6.10 -18.46
CA HIS A 162 -40.49 6.09 -19.92
C HIS A 162 -41.41 5.08 -20.59
N GLN A 163 -41.75 3.97 -19.94
CA GLN A 163 -42.68 2.99 -20.49
C GLN A 163 -44.13 3.51 -20.49
N ASP A 164 -44.53 4.26 -19.45
CA ASP A 164 -45.83 4.93 -19.37
C ASP A 164 -46.01 6.06 -20.42
N GLU A 165 -44.92 6.68 -20.88
CA GLU A 165 -44.95 7.69 -21.96
C GLU A 165 -45.12 7.08 -23.37
N LEU A 166 -44.78 5.80 -23.57
CA LEU A 166 -44.89 5.10 -24.85
C LEU A 166 -46.24 4.38 -25.04
N THR A 167 -46.95 4.06 -23.96
CA THR A 167 -48.34 3.56 -24.00
C THR A 167 -49.31 4.72 -23.81
N GLY A 168 -49.62 5.43 -24.90
CA GLY A 168 -50.46 6.63 -24.89
C GLY A 168 -51.78 6.48 -24.13
N GLY A 169 -51.90 7.24 -23.03
CA GLY A 169 -53.16 7.56 -22.37
C GLY A 169 -53.36 9.08 -22.40
N THR A 170 -54.34 9.52 -23.18
CA THR A 170 -54.70 10.92 -23.41
C THR A 170 -54.95 11.71 -22.11
N LYS A 171 -54.50 12.96 -22.12
CA LYS A 171 -54.70 14.04 -21.12
C LYS A 171 -56.05 14.04 -20.39
N LEU A 172 -56.03 14.66 -19.20
CA LEU A 172 -57.11 15.33 -18.43
C LEU A 172 -57.55 14.67 -17.12
N ARG A 173 -56.68 14.74 -16.10
CA ARG A 173 -57.10 15.13 -14.74
C ARG A 173 -56.11 16.18 -14.24
N SER A 174 -56.42 17.44 -14.53
CA SER A 174 -56.84 18.41 -13.50
C SER A 174 -55.71 18.65 -12.49
N ILE A 175 -54.93 19.73 -12.60
CA ILE A 175 -55.41 21.08 -12.23
C ILE A 175 -56.30 20.96 -10.99
N LEU A 176 -55.69 20.68 -9.83
CA LEU A 176 -56.23 20.96 -8.49
C LEU A 176 -55.21 20.49 -7.47
N ARG A 177 -54.23 21.37 -7.16
CA ARG A 177 -53.60 21.60 -5.85
C ARG A 177 -52.20 22.21 -6.01
N ASP A 178 -52.21 23.42 -6.52
CA ASP A 178 -51.22 24.46 -6.25
C ASP A 178 -52.12 25.70 -6.03
N THR A 179 -52.16 26.43 -4.92
CA THR A 179 -51.10 26.91 -4.04
C THR A 179 -51.80 27.53 -2.82
N LYS A 180 -51.33 27.26 -1.60
CA LYS A 180 -51.45 28.22 -0.49
C LYS A 180 -50.32 27.99 0.51
N THR A 181 -49.30 28.80 0.30
CA THR A 181 -48.37 29.38 1.28
C THR A 181 -48.68 29.06 2.74
N ASN A 182 -47.71 28.46 3.45
CA ASN A 182 -47.27 29.04 4.71
C ASN A 182 -45.84 28.64 5.06
N SER A 183 -44.99 29.65 5.01
CA SER A 183 -43.73 29.77 5.73
C SER A 183 -43.86 29.35 7.20
N LYS A 184 -42.87 28.58 7.67
CA LYS A 184 -42.08 28.78 8.91
C LYS A 184 -41.63 27.42 9.46
N LYS A 185 -40.33 27.14 9.35
CA LYS A 185 -39.50 26.72 10.49
C LYS A 185 -38.01 26.93 10.18
N LEU A 186 -37.40 27.67 11.09
CA LEU A 186 -35.99 28.00 11.26
C LEU A 186 -35.20 26.77 11.78
N PRO A 187 -33.86 26.86 11.90
CA PRO A 187 -32.91 25.80 11.59
C PRO A 187 -32.59 24.91 12.79
N ILE A 188 -32.21 23.67 12.52
CA ILE A 188 -31.57 22.81 13.51
C ILE A 188 -30.28 22.27 12.88
N ILE A 189 -29.21 22.98 13.23
CA ILE A 189 -27.84 22.52 13.54
C ILE A 189 -27.20 21.57 12.51
N ASP A 190 -26.34 22.20 11.71
CA ASP A 190 -25.38 21.61 10.78
C ASP A 190 -24.39 20.71 11.54
N GLU A 191 -24.58 19.41 11.40
CA GLU A 191 -23.73 18.35 11.92
C GLU A 191 -22.56 18.17 10.94
N LEU A 192 -21.45 18.85 11.25
CA LEU A 192 -20.06 18.59 10.81
C LEU A 192 -19.92 17.63 9.61
N GLN A 193 -20.20 18.16 8.43
CA GLN A 193 -19.73 17.57 7.18
C GLN A 193 -18.19 17.62 7.18
N TYR A 194 -17.56 16.51 7.52
CA TYR A 194 -16.18 16.25 7.12
C TYR A 194 -16.13 16.07 5.59
N THR A 195 -16.28 17.17 4.86
CA THR A 195 -15.63 17.26 3.56
C THR A 195 -14.13 17.22 3.86
N PRO A 196 -13.35 16.29 3.28
CA PRO A 196 -11.91 16.41 3.35
C PRO A 196 -11.59 17.77 2.73
N PHE A 197 -11.10 18.72 3.55
CA PHE A 197 -10.63 20.00 3.05
C PHE A 197 -9.73 19.72 1.85
N PRO A 198 -10.06 20.20 0.63
CA PRO A 198 -9.15 20.06 -0.48
C PRO A 198 -7.90 20.84 -0.06
N MET A 199 -6.84 20.11 0.30
CA MET A 199 -5.57 20.67 0.78
C MET A 199 -4.87 21.52 -0.29
N THR A 200 -5.46 21.60 -1.49
CA THR A 200 -5.05 22.37 -2.65
C THR A 200 -6.28 23.09 -3.22
N SER A 201 -6.17 24.41 -3.47
CA SER A 201 -7.24 25.17 -4.12
C SER A 201 -7.37 24.76 -5.59
N GLN A 202 -8.57 24.89 -6.17
CA GLN A 202 -8.78 24.62 -7.62
C GLN A 202 -7.80 25.42 -8.50
N TYR A 203 -7.46 26.64 -8.09
CA TYR A 203 -6.44 27.47 -8.75
C TYR A 203 -5.05 26.84 -8.71
N SER A 204 -4.65 26.26 -7.56
CA SER A 204 -3.37 25.55 -7.45
C SER A 204 -3.29 24.31 -8.34
N ASP A 205 -4.40 23.60 -8.53
CA ASP A 205 -4.45 22.43 -9.41
C ASP A 205 -4.39 22.82 -10.90
N ILE A 206 -5.03 23.92 -11.31
CA ILE A 206 -4.93 24.45 -12.68
C ILE A 206 -3.50 24.89 -13.01
N VAL A 207 -2.84 25.62 -12.09
CA VAL A 207 -1.44 26.01 -12.23
C VAL A 207 -0.55 24.77 -12.30
N SER A 208 -0.80 23.77 -11.45
CA SER A 208 -0.03 22.53 -11.44
C SER A 208 -0.18 21.72 -12.72
N SER A 209 -1.38 21.70 -13.31
CA SER A 209 -1.64 21.06 -14.60
C SER A 209 -0.86 21.73 -15.74
N SER A 210 -0.72 23.05 -15.67
CA SER A 210 0.09 23.83 -16.61
C SER A 210 1.59 23.53 -16.44
N VAL A 211 2.08 23.42 -15.19
CA VAL A 211 3.45 23.01 -14.89
C VAL A 211 3.74 21.58 -15.37
N VAL A 212 2.79 20.65 -15.20
CA VAL A 212 2.89 19.29 -15.74
C VAL A 212 2.96 19.29 -17.27
N ALA A 213 2.19 20.13 -17.96
CA ALA A 213 2.28 20.25 -19.41
C ALA A 213 3.66 20.76 -19.87
N ILE A 214 4.26 21.70 -19.12
CA ILE A 214 5.63 22.17 -19.36
C ILE A 214 6.64 21.04 -19.13
N LEU A 215 6.51 20.29 -18.04
CA LEU A 215 7.40 19.17 -17.70
C LEU A 215 7.30 18.02 -18.71
N LYS A 216 6.11 17.73 -19.23
CA LYS A 216 5.92 16.76 -20.31
C LYS A 216 6.64 17.17 -21.59
N ARG A 217 6.76 18.48 -21.85
CA ARG A 217 7.46 19.04 -23.02
C ARG A 217 8.97 19.17 -22.80
N ASP A 218 9.41 19.47 -21.58
CA ASP A 218 10.81 19.60 -21.18
C ASP A 218 11.07 19.00 -19.79
N PRO A 219 11.42 17.69 -19.72
CA PRO A 219 11.64 16.99 -18.46
C PRO A 219 12.84 17.48 -17.65
N ARG A 220 13.79 18.20 -18.27
CA ARG A 220 15.02 18.67 -17.60
C ARG A 220 14.75 19.75 -16.56
N ARG A 221 13.60 20.42 -16.66
CA ARG A 221 13.16 21.46 -15.73
C ARG A 221 12.64 20.92 -14.39
N ILE A 222 12.59 19.60 -14.23
CA ILE A 222 12.09 18.97 -13.01
C ILE A 222 12.87 19.42 -11.78
N VAL A 223 14.20 19.48 -11.87
CA VAL A 223 15.09 19.88 -10.77
C VAL A 223 14.76 21.30 -10.31
N PHE A 224 14.66 22.23 -11.27
CA PHE A 224 14.28 23.62 -11.01
C PHE A 224 12.91 23.75 -10.36
N ILE A 225 11.92 22.97 -10.81
CA ILE A 225 10.57 23.00 -10.26
C ILE A 225 10.54 22.39 -8.85
N THR A 226 11.25 21.29 -8.60
CA THR A 226 11.34 20.68 -7.28
C THR A 226 12.08 21.55 -6.27
N GLU A 227 13.09 22.30 -6.70
CA GLU A 227 13.78 23.29 -5.86
C GLU A 227 12.86 24.44 -5.48
N LYS A 228 12.06 24.95 -6.42
CA LYS A 228 11.10 26.03 -6.17
C LYS A 228 9.91 25.61 -5.31
N LEU A 229 9.55 24.33 -5.34
CA LEU A 229 8.46 23.75 -4.56
C LEU A 229 8.96 23.04 -3.29
N PHE A 230 10.25 23.14 -2.98
CA PHE A 230 10.82 22.50 -1.81
C PHE A 230 10.18 23.04 -0.53
N GLY A 231 9.69 22.13 0.33
CA GLY A 231 8.97 22.49 1.56
C GLY A 231 7.52 22.93 1.36
N GLN A 232 7.01 22.99 0.12
CA GLN A 232 5.61 23.27 -0.17
C GLN A 232 4.83 21.99 -0.43
N GLN A 233 3.53 21.98 -0.08
CA GLN A 233 2.66 20.86 -0.43
C GLN A 233 2.44 20.83 -1.94
N LEU A 234 2.82 19.72 -2.57
CA LEU A 234 2.65 19.53 -4.01
C LEU A 234 1.17 19.41 -4.37
N PRO A 235 0.66 20.15 -5.37
CA PRO A 235 -0.69 19.96 -5.89
C PRO A 235 -0.91 18.56 -6.45
N ILE A 236 -2.18 18.12 -6.50
CA ILE A 236 -2.52 16.72 -6.75
C ILE A 236 -2.01 16.25 -8.11
N SER A 237 -2.23 17.06 -9.16
CA SER A 237 -1.83 16.71 -10.53
C SER A 237 -0.30 16.62 -10.70
N LEU A 238 0.45 17.50 -10.02
CA LEU A 238 1.91 17.49 -10.06
C LEU A 238 2.50 16.35 -9.24
N ARG A 239 1.92 16.06 -8.07
CA ARG A 239 2.31 14.91 -7.24
C ARG A 239 2.13 13.60 -8.00
N GLN A 240 0.98 13.42 -8.65
CA GLN A 240 0.71 12.25 -9.49
C GLN A 240 1.76 12.12 -10.59
N PHE A 241 2.07 13.20 -11.31
CA PHE A 241 3.07 13.18 -12.37
C PHE A 241 4.47 12.82 -11.86
N ILE A 242 4.95 13.42 -10.76
CA ILE A 242 6.26 13.13 -10.18
C ILE A 242 6.35 11.66 -9.76
N TRP A 243 5.32 11.13 -9.11
CA TRP A 243 5.30 9.73 -8.71
C TRP A 243 5.31 8.78 -9.90
N THR A 244 4.46 8.98 -10.90
CA THR A 244 4.36 8.05 -12.03
C THR A 244 5.54 8.16 -13.00
N GLU A 245 6.02 9.37 -13.26
CA GLU A 245 6.98 9.62 -14.33
C GLU A 245 8.41 9.84 -13.83
N CYS A 246 8.60 10.35 -12.60
CA CYS A 246 9.95 10.63 -12.08
C CYS A 246 10.43 9.59 -11.08
N LEU A 247 9.56 8.98 -10.28
CA LEU A 247 9.96 7.94 -9.31
C LEU A 247 9.80 6.53 -9.91
N LEU A 248 8.60 6.20 -10.38
CA LEU A 248 8.29 4.83 -10.84
C LEU A 248 8.91 4.46 -12.20
N ARG A 249 9.25 5.44 -13.05
CA ARG A 249 10.00 5.17 -14.29
C ARG A 249 11.51 5.13 -14.08
N PHE A 250 12.05 5.76 -13.03
CA PHE A 250 13.48 5.72 -12.73
C PHE A 250 13.91 4.37 -12.13
N GLU A 251 12.99 3.68 -11.44
CA GLU A 251 13.18 2.28 -11.01
C GLU A 251 13.13 1.29 -12.17
N LYS A 252 12.58 1.68 -13.33
CA LYS A 252 12.74 0.95 -14.59
C LYS A 252 14.07 1.32 -15.25
N LYS A 253 15.19 1.04 -14.58
CA LYS A 253 16.39 0.66 -15.34
C LYS A 253 16.00 -0.51 -16.26
N PRO A 254 16.55 -0.61 -17.48
CA PRO A 254 16.20 -1.71 -18.38
C PRO A 254 16.53 -3.01 -17.64
N PHE A 255 15.50 -3.70 -17.19
CA PHE A 255 15.63 -5.05 -16.67
C PHE A 255 16.26 -5.87 -17.77
N ASP A 256 17.24 -6.67 -17.37
CA ASP A 256 18.00 -7.58 -18.22
C ASP A 256 17.09 -8.27 -19.25
N TYR A 257 17.60 -8.39 -20.48
CA TYR A 257 16.87 -8.85 -21.66
C TYR A 257 16.08 -10.17 -21.44
N ASP A 258 16.47 -10.98 -20.46
CA ASP A 258 15.88 -12.28 -20.13
C ASP A 258 14.43 -12.24 -19.63
N LEU A 259 14.05 -11.29 -18.78
CA LEU A 259 12.66 -11.23 -18.26
C LEU A 259 11.66 -10.78 -19.33
N SER A 260 12.11 -9.93 -20.26
CA SER A 260 11.30 -9.50 -21.40
C SER A 260 11.04 -10.65 -22.39
N PHE A 261 12.00 -11.57 -22.53
CA PHE A 261 11.84 -12.76 -23.35
C PHE A 261 10.85 -13.76 -22.72
N VAL A 262 10.95 -13.99 -21.40
CA VAL A 262 10.01 -14.85 -20.67
C VAL A 262 8.59 -14.30 -20.69
N GLU A 263 8.41 -12.98 -20.53
CA GLU A 263 7.10 -12.32 -20.66
C GLU A 263 6.55 -12.42 -22.10
N LEU A 264 7.39 -12.19 -23.10
CA LEU A 264 7.00 -12.30 -24.51
C LEU A 264 6.60 -13.74 -24.85
N GLN A 265 7.31 -14.73 -24.32
CA GLN A 265 7.05 -16.14 -24.52
C GLN A 265 5.73 -16.56 -23.85
N THR A 266 5.51 -16.19 -22.58
CA THR A 266 4.24 -16.46 -21.88
C THR A 266 3.05 -15.75 -22.53
N ARG A 267 3.20 -14.52 -23.03
CA ARG A 267 2.15 -13.82 -23.80
C ARG A 267 1.82 -14.55 -25.11
N ARG A 268 2.83 -15.09 -25.80
CA ARG A 268 2.62 -15.87 -27.04
C ARG A 268 1.92 -17.19 -26.76
N GLU A 269 2.33 -17.92 -25.72
CA GLU A 269 1.70 -19.17 -25.31
C GLU A 269 0.25 -18.95 -24.87
N PHE A 270 -0.01 -17.89 -24.10
CA PHE A 270 -1.36 -17.50 -23.72
C PHE A 270 -2.21 -17.13 -24.95
N ALA A 271 -1.70 -16.31 -25.87
CA ALA A 271 -2.42 -15.94 -27.09
C ALA A 271 -2.72 -17.16 -27.99
N ALA A 272 -1.78 -18.10 -28.10
CA ALA A 272 -1.97 -19.35 -28.81
C ALA A 272 -3.05 -20.22 -28.15
N GLY A 273 -3.03 -20.34 -26.82
CA GLY A 273 -4.06 -21.05 -26.04
C GLY A 273 -5.45 -20.44 -26.20
N VAL A 274 -5.56 -19.11 -26.13
CA VAL A 274 -6.83 -18.40 -26.33
C VAL A 274 -7.34 -18.58 -27.77
N THR A 275 -6.45 -18.53 -28.77
CA THR A 275 -6.84 -18.71 -30.17
C THR A 275 -7.32 -20.14 -30.43
N ARG A 276 -6.63 -21.14 -29.84
CA ARG A 276 -7.05 -22.54 -29.88
C ARG A 276 -8.41 -22.74 -29.23
N GLY A 277 -8.62 -22.21 -28.02
CA GLY A 277 -9.91 -22.25 -27.33
C GLY A 277 -11.03 -21.55 -28.10
N LYS A 278 -10.72 -20.41 -28.75
CA LYS A 278 -11.66 -19.70 -29.63
C LYS A 278 -12.08 -20.56 -30.83
N THR A 279 -11.15 -21.30 -31.44
CA THR A 279 -11.45 -22.20 -32.57
C THR A 279 -12.21 -23.46 -32.13
N GLU A 280 -11.84 -24.07 -31.00
CA GLU A 280 -12.52 -25.25 -30.45
C GLU A 280 -13.97 -24.92 -30.07
N LEU A 281 -14.21 -23.73 -29.52
CA LEU A 281 -15.54 -23.24 -29.15
C LEU A 281 -16.28 -22.55 -30.31
N LYS A 282 -15.71 -22.52 -31.52
CA LYS A 282 -16.26 -21.85 -32.73
C LYS A 282 -16.74 -20.41 -32.47
N LEU A 283 -16.04 -19.68 -31.61
CA LEU A 283 -16.43 -18.32 -31.22
C LEU A 283 -16.04 -17.33 -32.31
N THR A 284 -17.02 -16.88 -33.10
CA THR A 284 -16.81 -15.89 -34.16
C THR A 284 -16.72 -14.46 -33.61
N ASN A 285 -17.46 -14.16 -32.53
CA ASN A 285 -17.45 -12.86 -31.85
C ASN A 285 -17.28 -13.00 -30.32
N PRO A 286 -16.60 -12.06 -29.64
CA PRO A 286 -16.44 -12.06 -28.18
C PRO A 286 -17.77 -12.00 -27.41
N SER A 287 -18.82 -11.50 -28.06
CA SER A 287 -20.18 -11.35 -27.53
C SER A 287 -21.02 -12.62 -27.64
N ASN A 288 -20.58 -13.61 -28.43
CA ASN A 288 -21.26 -14.89 -28.55
C ASN A 288 -20.79 -15.77 -27.40
N THR A 289 -21.51 -15.76 -26.29
CA THR A 289 -21.22 -16.67 -25.17
C THR A 289 -21.50 -18.12 -25.58
N PRO A 290 -20.67 -19.09 -25.17
CA PRO A 290 -20.84 -20.51 -25.53
C PRO A 290 -22.15 -21.10 -25.01
N VAL A 291 -22.84 -20.41 -24.08
CA VAL A 291 -24.16 -20.77 -23.57
C VAL A 291 -25.21 -20.82 -24.69
N THR A 292 -25.17 -19.92 -25.68
CA THR A 292 -26.18 -19.88 -26.75
C THR A 292 -26.07 -21.09 -27.68
N ASN A 293 -24.84 -21.50 -28.03
CA ASN A 293 -24.60 -22.71 -28.83
C ASN A 293 -24.82 -24.00 -28.03
N LEU A 294 -24.61 -23.99 -26.70
CA LEU A 294 -24.93 -25.12 -25.82
C LEU A 294 -26.45 -25.30 -25.67
N ILE A 295 -27.22 -24.20 -25.62
CA ILE A 295 -28.68 -24.24 -25.58
C ILE A 295 -29.25 -24.71 -26.93
N GLU A 296 -28.73 -24.21 -28.06
CA GLU A 296 -29.21 -24.61 -29.39
C GLU A 296 -28.91 -26.09 -29.72
N ASN A 297 -27.77 -26.64 -29.29
CA ASN A 297 -27.45 -28.05 -29.51
C ASN A 297 -28.06 -29.01 -28.47
N ALA A 298 -28.54 -28.52 -27.33
CA ALA A 298 -29.25 -29.34 -26.34
C ALA A 298 -30.75 -29.51 -26.65
N VAL A 299 -31.29 -28.75 -27.61
CA VAL A 299 -32.71 -28.75 -28.01
C VAL A 299 -32.95 -29.47 -29.35
N ILE A 300 -31.93 -30.14 -29.90
CA ILE A 300 -32.10 -31.06 -31.03
C ILE A 300 -32.13 -32.49 -30.48
N GLU A 301 -33.33 -33.03 -30.31
CA GLU A 301 -33.60 -34.48 -30.26
C GLU A 301 -33.47 -35.10 -31.68
#